data_AF-A0A7Y3IDK6-F1
#
_entry.id   AF-A0A7Y3IDK6-F1
#
_cell.length_a   1.000
_cell.length_b   1.000
_cell.length_c   1.000
_cell.angle_alpha   90.00
_cell.angle_beta   90.00
_cell.angle_gamma   90.00
#
_symmetry.space_group_name_H-M   'P 1'
#
loop_
_entity.id
_entity.type
_entity.pdbx_description
1 polymer ?
#
loop_
_entity_poly.entity_id
_entity_poly.type
_entity_poly.pdbx_seq_one_letter_code
_entity_poly.pdbx_strand_id
1 'polypeptide(L)'
;MNKRLLIRALIALILLFAAWRGLPEPVGDPSVGGGSLATAWEDGASGVWVEGAGTVVRVLEDDRQGSRHQRFVLSVSEGHTVLISHNIDLARRVDPIRVGDAVEFRGRYEWNSQGGVVHWTHHDPEGRLPGGWIESGGTRVR
;
A
#
# COMPACT_ATOMS: atom_id res chain seq x y z
N MET A 1 -52.00 4.90 -8.03
CA MET A 1 -50.96 4.51 -7.06
C MET A 1 -51.18 5.29 -5.76
N ASN A 2 -51.34 4.59 -4.65
CA ASN A 2 -51.67 5.16 -3.34
C ASN A 2 -50.48 5.94 -2.76
N LYS A 3 -50.57 7.28 -2.71
CA LYS A 3 -49.53 8.17 -2.15
C LYS A 3 -49.04 7.75 -0.76
N ARG A 4 -49.91 7.12 0.04
CA ARG A 4 -49.57 6.57 1.37
C ARG A 4 -48.62 5.36 1.32
N LEU A 5 -48.66 4.57 0.25
CA LEU A 5 -47.75 3.43 0.05
C LEU A 5 -46.37 3.89 -0.44
N LEU A 6 -46.33 4.91 -1.30
CA LEU A 6 -45.09 5.56 -1.74
C LEU A 6 -44.33 6.20 -0.57
N ILE A 7 -45.04 6.88 0.33
CA ILE A 7 -44.42 7.49 1.53
C ILE A 7 -43.85 6.43 2.47
N ARG A 8 -44.55 5.29 2.65
CA ARG A 8 -44.06 4.17 3.47
C ARG A 8 -42.84 3.47 2.83
N ALA A 9 -42.84 3.32 1.50
CA ALA A 9 -41.69 2.78 0.78
C ALA A 9 -40.47 3.71 0.89
N LEU A 10 -40.66 5.03 0.82
CA LEU A 10 -39.59 6.02 0.96
C LEU A 10 -39.02 6.05 2.38
N ILE A 11 -39.88 5.98 3.40
CA ILE A 11 -39.44 5.87 4.81
C ILE A 11 -38.70 4.56 5.05
N ALA A 12 -39.18 3.44 4.50
CA ALA A 12 -38.48 2.16 4.57
C ALA A 12 -37.11 2.22 3.89
N LEU A 13 -36.98 2.91 2.75
CA LEU A 13 -35.71 3.11 2.06
C LEU A 13 -34.74 4.00 2.84
N ILE A 14 -35.24 5.08 3.47
CA ILE A 14 -34.44 5.97 4.32
C ILE A 14 -34.00 5.24 5.60
N LEU A 15 -34.85 4.40 6.18
CA LEU A 15 -34.49 3.57 7.33
C LEU A 15 -33.53 2.44 6.95
N LEU A 16 -33.65 1.86 5.75
CA LEU A 16 -32.66 0.93 5.18
C LEU A 16 -31.31 1.63 4.91
N PHE A 17 -31.33 2.87 4.42
CA PHE A 17 -30.14 3.68 4.19
C PHE A 17 -29.49 4.15 5.51
N ALA A 18 -30.29 4.51 6.51
CA ALA A 18 -29.82 4.86 7.85
C ALA A 18 -29.30 3.62 8.61
N ALA A 19 -29.95 2.46 8.43
CA ALA A 19 -29.45 1.18 8.94
C ALA A 19 -28.16 0.77 8.23
N TRP A 20 -28.03 1.00 6.92
CA TRP A 20 -26.78 0.80 6.18
C TRP A 20 -25.64 1.69 6.70
N ARG A 21 -25.94 2.95 7.09
CA ARG A 21 -24.98 3.85 7.75
C ARG A 21 -24.69 3.53 9.22
N GLY A 22 -25.54 2.74 9.86
CA GLY A 22 -25.40 2.29 11.25
C GLY A 22 -24.85 0.87 11.36
N LEU A 23 -24.66 0.16 10.24
CA LEU A 23 -23.83 -1.03 10.25
C LEU A 23 -22.42 -0.58 10.63
N PRO A 24 -21.76 -1.24 11.59
CA PRO A 24 -20.34 -1.02 11.76
C PRO A 24 -19.71 -1.28 10.39
N GLU A 25 -19.01 -0.26 9.85
CA GLU A 25 -17.99 -0.51 8.84
C GLU A 25 -17.20 -1.73 9.33
N PRO A 26 -16.86 -2.70 8.49
CA PRO A 26 -15.93 -3.73 8.90
C PRO A 26 -14.69 -2.98 9.39
N VAL A 27 -14.52 -2.90 10.71
CA VAL A 27 -13.32 -2.38 11.34
C VAL A 27 -12.30 -3.47 11.11
N GLY A 28 -11.81 -3.53 9.87
CA GLY A 28 -10.66 -4.31 9.50
C GLY A 28 -9.53 -3.76 10.33
N ASP A 29 -9.04 -4.58 11.24
CA ASP A 29 -7.80 -4.33 11.94
C ASP A 29 -6.73 -4.06 10.85
N PRO A 30 -6.17 -2.84 10.74
CA PRO A 30 -5.21 -2.51 9.68
C PRO A 30 -3.92 -3.34 9.80
N SER A 31 -3.80 -4.15 10.85
CA SER A 31 -2.68 -5.04 11.12
C SER A 31 -2.73 -6.39 10.40
N VAL A 32 -3.86 -6.81 9.80
CA VAL A 32 -3.98 -8.12 9.11
C VAL A 32 -4.82 -8.05 7.83
N GLY A 33 -4.50 -7.10 6.97
CA GLY A 33 -4.96 -7.08 5.58
C GLY A 33 -3.77 -7.22 4.65
N GLY A 34 -3.19 -8.41 4.56
CA GLY A 34 -2.17 -8.74 3.56
C GLY A 34 -2.83 -8.78 2.18
N GLY A 35 -3.11 -7.61 1.62
CA GLY A 35 -3.67 -7.47 0.28
C GLY A 35 -2.58 -7.67 -0.76
N SER A 36 -2.94 -8.25 -1.90
CA SER A 36 -2.04 -8.26 -3.05
C SER A 36 -1.86 -6.82 -3.56
N LEU A 37 -0.65 -6.46 -3.98
CA LEU A 37 -0.38 -5.15 -4.57
C LEU A 37 -1.29 -4.88 -5.79
N ALA A 38 -1.60 -5.90 -6.58
CA ALA A 38 -2.49 -5.81 -7.72
C ALA A 38 -3.91 -5.40 -7.30
N THR A 39 -4.46 -6.05 -6.27
CA THR A 39 -5.78 -5.69 -5.71
C THR A 39 -5.76 -4.26 -5.17
N ALA A 40 -4.73 -3.88 -4.41
CA ALA A 40 -4.61 -2.53 -3.88
C ALA A 40 -4.53 -1.45 -4.99
N TRP A 41 -3.92 -1.79 -6.13
CA TRP A 41 -3.88 -0.93 -7.30
C TRP A 41 -5.25 -0.78 -7.97
N GLU A 42 -5.90 -1.90 -8.26
CA GLU A 42 -7.21 -1.97 -8.90
C GLU A 42 -8.29 -1.25 -8.08
N ASP A 43 -8.24 -1.39 -6.76
CA ASP A 43 -9.21 -0.80 -5.84
C ASP A 43 -8.96 0.68 -5.53
N GLY A 44 -7.85 1.27 -6.00
CA GLY A 44 -7.48 2.62 -5.61
C GLY A 44 -7.06 2.75 -4.14
N ALA A 45 -6.68 1.63 -3.51
CA ALA A 45 -6.50 1.56 -2.07
C ALA A 45 -5.20 2.22 -1.61
N SER A 46 -5.25 2.85 -0.44
CA SER A 46 -4.11 3.54 0.16
C SER A 46 -4.02 3.17 1.63
N GLY A 47 -2.80 3.21 2.16
CA GLY A 47 -2.51 2.91 3.56
C GLY A 47 -2.58 1.43 3.95
N VAL A 48 -2.59 0.52 2.98
CA VAL A 48 -2.64 -0.93 3.18
C VAL A 48 -1.23 -1.54 3.18
N TRP A 49 -1.03 -2.61 3.95
CA TRP A 49 0.23 -3.36 3.93
C TRP A 49 0.23 -4.37 2.79
N VAL A 50 1.32 -4.39 2.02
CA VAL A 50 1.50 -5.27 0.89
C VAL A 50 2.84 -5.99 0.99
N GLU A 51 2.87 -7.21 0.49
CA GLU A 51 4.09 -7.96 0.19
C GLU A 51 4.12 -8.26 -1.30
N GLY A 52 5.30 -8.22 -1.89
CA GLY A 52 5.45 -8.45 -3.32
C GLY A 52 6.89 -8.65 -3.73
N ALA A 53 7.05 -9.04 -4.98
CA ALA A 53 8.34 -9.17 -5.63
C ALA A 53 8.30 -8.43 -6.97
N GLY A 54 9.44 -7.94 -7.41
CA GLY A 54 9.56 -7.28 -8.70
C GLY A 54 11.00 -7.15 -9.16
N THR A 55 11.14 -6.74 -10.41
CA THR A 55 12.44 -6.49 -11.03
C THR A 55 12.69 -4.99 -11.10
N VAL A 56 13.87 -4.54 -10.68
CA VAL A 56 14.26 -3.14 -10.79
C VAL A 56 14.33 -2.72 -12.25
N VAL A 57 13.48 -1.78 -12.64
CA VAL A 57 13.49 -1.21 -14.00
C VAL A 57 14.13 0.18 -14.06
N ARG A 58 14.24 0.86 -12.91
CA ARG A 58 14.89 2.16 -12.81
C ARG A 58 15.42 2.42 -11.40
N VAL A 59 16.65 2.91 -11.30
CA VAL A 59 17.20 3.47 -10.06
C VAL A 59 17.13 4.99 -10.14
N LEU A 60 16.65 5.64 -9.08
CA LEU A 60 16.51 7.09 -9.00
C LEU A 60 17.53 7.67 -8.03
N GLU A 61 17.77 8.98 -8.12
CA GLU A 61 18.50 9.68 -7.08
C GLU A 61 17.76 9.61 -5.75
N ASP A 62 18.50 9.59 -4.63
CA ASP A 62 17.90 9.67 -3.31
C ASP A 62 17.07 10.94 -3.17
N ASP A 63 15.92 10.82 -2.54
CA ASP A 63 15.25 11.99 -1.98
C ASP A 63 15.98 12.42 -0.70
N ARG A 64 16.25 13.72 -0.60
CA ARG A 64 16.98 14.34 0.51
C ARG A 64 16.17 15.45 1.18
N GLN A 65 14.90 15.62 0.80
CA GLN A 65 14.00 16.59 1.44
C GLN A 65 13.33 15.94 2.65
N GLY A 66 13.63 16.41 3.85
CA GLY A 66 13.20 15.75 5.09
C GLY A 66 13.99 14.47 5.34
N SER A 67 13.31 13.38 5.72
CA SER A 67 13.97 12.07 5.88
C SER A 67 14.50 11.58 4.53
N ARG A 68 15.69 11.00 4.53
CA ARG A 68 16.36 10.54 3.31
C ARG A 68 15.73 9.24 2.84
N HIS A 69 15.42 9.18 1.54
CA HIS A 69 14.86 7.97 0.93
C HIS A 69 15.67 7.52 -0.27
N GLN A 70 16.07 6.25 -0.27
CA GLN A 70 16.52 5.58 -1.48
C GLN A 70 15.30 5.24 -2.34
N ARG A 71 15.40 5.52 -3.64
CA ARG A 71 14.27 5.36 -4.57
C ARG A 71 14.61 4.52 -5.78
N PHE A 72 13.74 3.57 -6.10
CA PHE A 72 13.84 2.77 -7.31
C PHE A 72 12.46 2.26 -7.71
N VAL A 73 12.29 1.99 -9.00
CA VAL A 73 11.04 1.52 -9.59
C VAL A 73 11.15 0.03 -9.86
N LEU A 74 10.17 -0.73 -9.38
CA LEU A 74 10.02 -2.15 -9.67
C LEU A 74 8.93 -2.34 -10.72
N SER A 75 9.17 -3.24 -11.67
CA SER A 75 8.11 -3.90 -12.43
C SER A 75 7.62 -5.10 -11.62
N VAL A 76 6.34 -5.12 -11.28
CA VAL A 76 5.73 -6.12 -10.38
C VAL A 76 4.76 -7.06 -11.10
N SER A 77 4.27 -6.64 -12.26
CA SER A 77 3.51 -7.46 -13.20
C SER A 77 3.60 -6.83 -14.60
N GLU A 78 2.99 -7.45 -15.60
CA GLU A 78 2.95 -6.89 -16.95
C GLU A 78 2.23 -5.54 -16.96
N GLY A 79 2.97 -4.47 -17.28
CA GLY A 79 2.42 -3.11 -17.38
C GLY A 79 2.20 -2.39 -16.05
N HIS A 80 2.48 -3.01 -14.90
CA HIS A 80 2.37 -2.35 -13.59
C HIS A 80 3.75 -2.17 -12.95
N THR A 81 4.06 -0.93 -12.61
CA THR A 81 5.25 -0.56 -11.84
C THR A 81 4.88 0.08 -10.50
N VAL A 82 5.75 -0.07 -9.51
CA VAL A 82 5.62 0.63 -8.23
C VAL A 82 6.93 1.34 -7.87
N LEU A 83 6.83 2.52 -7.27
CA LEU A 83 7.98 3.20 -6.68
C LEU A 83 8.23 2.69 -5.28
N ILE A 84 9.44 2.19 -5.01
CA ILE A 84 9.92 1.96 -3.64
C ILE A 84 10.53 3.26 -3.11
N SER A 85 10.05 3.73 -1.96
CA SER A 85 10.62 4.84 -1.20
C SER A 85 11.13 4.34 0.15
N HIS A 86 12.39 3.91 0.18
CA HIS A 86 13.00 3.27 1.34
C HIS A 86 13.71 4.29 2.22
N ASN A 87 13.22 4.51 3.44
CA ASN A 87 13.80 5.46 4.37
C ASN A 87 15.16 4.95 4.90
N ILE A 88 16.25 5.57 4.45
CA ILE A 88 17.62 5.19 4.80
C ILE A 88 18.14 5.87 6.07
N ASP A 89 17.31 6.66 6.75
CA ASP A 89 17.57 7.11 8.11
C ASP A 89 17.17 6.05 9.14
N LEU A 90 16.18 5.22 8.81
CA LEU A 90 15.61 4.21 9.72
C LEU A 90 16.12 2.79 9.45
N ALA A 91 16.55 2.51 8.22
CA ALA A 91 17.10 1.22 7.83
C ALA A 91 18.38 1.38 7.00
N ARG A 92 19.16 0.31 6.91
CA ARG A 92 20.33 0.27 6.03
C ARG A 92 19.89 0.40 4.58
N ARG A 93 20.59 1.24 3.82
CA ARG A 93 20.49 1.32 2.36
C ARG A 93 20.57 -0.08 1.73
N VAL A 94 19.76 -0.30 0.69
CA VAL A 94 19.88 -1.46 -0.19
C VAL A 94 21.04 -1.20 -1.14
N ASP A 95 22.17 -1.86 -0.93
CA ASP A 95 23.37 -1.68 -1.74
C ASP A 95 24.06 -3.04 -1.97
N PRO A 96 24.32 -3.44 -3.22
CA PRO A 96 23.96 -2.76 -4.46
C PRO A 96 22.47 -2.88 -4.84
N ILE A 97 21.98 -1.90 -5.61
CA ILE A 97 20.72 -2.02 -6.37
C ILE A 97 20.97 -1.59 -7.81
N ARG A 98 20.61 -2.43 -8.77
CA ARG A 98 20.84 -2.21 -10.21
C ARG A 98 19.60 -2.60 -11.01
N VAL A 99 19.46 -2.01 -12.20
CA VAL A 99 18.44 -2.42 -13.16
C VAL A 99 18.63 -3.89 -13.50
N GLY A 100 17.55 -4.66 -13.44
CA GLY A 100 17.54 -6.11 -13.62
C GLY A 100 17.59 -6.93 -12.32
N ASP A 101 17.89 -6.30 -11.19
CA ASP A 101 17.91 -7.01 -9.90
C ASP A 101 16.49 -7.42 -9.47
N ALA A 102 16.38 -8.63 -8.91
CA ALA A 102 15.17 -9.08 -8.25
C ALA A 102 15.12 -8.53 -6.82
N VAL A 103 13.93 -8.06 -6.42
CA VAL A 103 13.66 -7.49 -5.11
C VAL A 103 12.35 -8.05 -4.58
N GLU A 104 12.38 -8.55 -3.35
CA GLU A 104 11.19 -8.80 -2.55
C GLU A 104 11.03 -7.67 -1.53
N PHE A 105 9.79 -7.34 -1.18
CA PHE A 105 9.53 -6.27 -0.23
C PHE A 105 8.26 -6.52 0.55
N ARG A 106 8.23 -5.90 1.73
CA ARG A 106 7.03 -5.61 2.50
C ARG A 106 7.01 -4.12 2.82
N GLY A 107 5.88 -3.47 2.62
CA GLY A 107 5.70 -2.08 3.00
C GLY A 107 4.25 -1.65 2.99
N ARG A 108 4.03 -0.37 3.28
CA ARG A 108 2.71 0.25 3.18
C ARG A 108 2.56 0.89 1.80
N TYR A 109 1.44 0.64 1.15
CA TYR A 109 1.15 1.07 -0.21
C TYR A 109 0.29 2.33 -0.22
N GLU A 110 0.63 3.26 -1.10
CA GLU A 110 -0.10 4.50 -1.34
C GLU A 110 -0.39 4.63 -2.84
N TRP A 111 -1.66 4.78 -3.20
CA TRP A 111 -2.09 4.81 -4.59
C TRP A 111 -1.75 6.14 -5.28
N ASN A 112 -1.35 6.09 -6.55
CA ASN A 112 -1.28 7.25 -7.44
C ASN A 112 -1.41 6.82 -8.91
N SER A 113 -1.71 7.72 -9.85
CA SER A 113 -1.87 7.36 -11.26
C SER A 113 -0.64 6.77 -11.97
N GLN A 114 0.51 6.66 -11.30
CA GLN A 114 1.76 6.09 -11.82
C GLN A 114 2.04 4.66 -11.31
N GLY A 115 1.06 4.01 -10.68
CA GLY A 115 1.18 2.64 -10.16
C GLY A 115 1.46 2.53 -8.66
N GLY A 116 1.55 3.67 -7.98
CA GLY A 116 1.65 3.79 -6.53
C GLY A 116 3.08 3.84 -5.97
N VAL A 117 3.16 4.05 -4.66
CA VAL A 117 4.39 4.10 -3.86
C VAL A 117 4.30 3.09 -2.73
N VAL A 118 5.37 2.34 -2.51
CA VAL A 118 5.56 1.55 -1.30
C VAL A 118 6.60 2.23 -0.43
N HIS A 119 6.20 2.59 0.78
CA HIS A 119 7.05 3.14 1.84
C HIS A 119 6.97 2.26 3.09
N TRP A 120 7.49 2.71 4.23
CA TRP A 120 7.53 1.90 5.47
C TRP A 120 8.18 0.52 5.26
N THR A 121 9.17 0.45 4.37
CA THR A 121 9.95 -0.76 4.08
C THR A 121 11.07 -0.98 5.10
N HIS A 122 10.78 -0.67 6.36
CA HIS A 122 11.66 -0.75 7.52
C HIS A 122 10.84 -1.15 8.76
N HIS A 123 11.50 -1.62 9.80
CA HIS A 123 10.90 -1.86 11.10
C HIS A 123 10.30 -0.56 11.66
N ASP A 124 9.20 -0.66 12.41
CA ASP A 124 8.71 0.47 13.18
C ASP A 124 9.60 0.66 14.43
N PRO A 125 10.30 1.80 14.60
CA PRO A 125 11.15 2.04 15.76
C PRO A 125 10.41 1.96 17.09
N GLU A 126 9.10 2.25 17.08
CA GLU A 126 8.25 2.18 18.27
C GLU A 126 7.54 0.84 18.42
N GLY A 127 7.63 -0.05 17.42
CA GLY A 127 7.05 -1.40 17.45
C GLY A 127 5.52 -1.43 17.54
N ARG A 128 4.82 -0.37 17.13
CA ARG A 128 3.36 -0.24 17.17
C ARG A 128 2.71 -0.73 15.88
N LEU A 129 3.42 -0.65 14.76
CA LEU A 129 2.99 -1.08 13.45
C LEU A 129 3.73 -2.36 13.00
N PRO A 130 3.17 -3.11 12.02
CA PRO A 130 3.78 -4.36 11.57
C PRO A 130 5.20 -4.22 10.99
N GLY A 131 5.55 -3.02 10.50
CA GLY A 131 6.82 -2.74 9.83
C GLY A 131 6.96 -3.42 8.47
N GLY A 132 8.03 -3.08 7.77
CA GLY A 132 8.37 -3.61 6.47
C GLY A 132 9.84 -3.98 6.35
N TRP A 133 10.23 -4.36 5.14
CA TRP A 133 11.58 -4.79 4.81
C TRP A 133 11.77 -4.80 3.29
N ILE A 134 13.04 -4.84 2.85
CA ILE A 134 13.42 -5.10 1.47
C ILE A 134 14.44 -6.23 1.47
N GLU A 135 14.28 -7.19 0.56
CA GLU A 135 15.23 -8.26 0.33
C GLU A 135 15.74 -8.23 -1.11
N SER A 136 17.06 -8.20 -1.27
CA SER A 136 17.71 -8.23 -2.58
C SER A 136 19.03 -9.00 -2.48
N GLY A 137 19.29 -9.87 -3.46
CA GLY A 137 20.51 -10.70 -3.48
C GLY A 137 20.69 -11.55 -2.22
N GLY A 138 19.60 -12.00 -1.58
CA GLY A 138 19.63 -12.76 -0.32
C GLY A 138 19.94 -11.93 0.93
N THR A 139 20.01 -10.61 0.82
CA THR A 139 20.20 -9.69 1.96
C THR A 139 18.91 -8.95 2.24
N ARG A 140 18.39 -9.10 3.46
CA ARG A 140 17.23 -8.36 3.96
C ARG A 140 17.66 -7.14 4.78
N VAL A 141 17.12 -5.98 4.43
CA VAL A 141 17.20 -4.75 5.23
C VAL A 141 15.82 -4.43 5.81
N ARG A 142 15.79 -3.96 7.06
CA ARG A 142 14.61 -3.49 7.76
C ARG A 142 15.03 -2.46 8.79
#